data_AF-A0A7X2H0T3-F1
#
_entry.id   AF-A0A7X2H0T3-F1
#
_cell.length_a   1.000
_cell.length_b   1.000
_cell.length_c   1.000
_cell.angle_alpha   90.00
_cell.angle_beta   90.00
_cell.angle_gamma   90.00
#
_symmetry.space_group_name_H-M   'P 1'
#
loop_
_entity.id
_entity.type
_entity.pdbx_description
1 polymer ?
#
loop_
_entity_poly.entity_id
_entity_poly.type
_entity_poly.pdbx_seq_one_letter_code
_entity_poly.pdbx_strand_id
1 'polypeptide(L)'
;MSKRRAGKNEHFTLAQGEHEPIIDMIIWEKAKSMNEMKSHKPTKTFHGHFPLTTLLRCPMCGHGMIGHRTKNSIGEYIRYYQCATLRLKGSAVCKTNLVMADEAEAFVFKRIEQKKDTAYELNRPTIKEISFEQVHQVLADFSTVITKVEPVKQRTYYTQLLTRSP
;
A
#
# COMPACT_ATOMS: atom_id res chain seq x y z
N MET A 1 -19.51 -10.96 -0.01
CA MET A 1 -20.02 -9.57 0.17
C MET A 1 -20.99 -9.50 1.36
N SER A 2 -20.60 -9.96 2.57
CA SER A 2 -21.54 -10.09 3.71
C SER A 2 -21.05 -9.43 5.02
N LYS A 3 -20.03 -8.58 4.98
CA LYS A 3 -19.54 -7.90 6.20
C LYS A 3 -19.21 -6.45 5.95
N ARG A 4 -20.22 -5.61 5.74
CA ARG A 4 -20.10 -4.16 5.97
C ARG A 4 -21.37 -3.61 6.64
N ARG A 5 -21.14 -3.03 7.83
CA ARG A 5 -22.04 -2.46 8.86
C ARG A 5 -23.01 -3.48 9.50
N ALA A 6 -22.79 -3.76 10.79
CA ALA A 6 -23.58 -4.67 11.63
C ALA A 6 -25.00 -4.16 11.99
N GLY A 7 -25.53 -3.20 11.23
CA GLY A 7 -26.75 -2.46 11.58
C GLY A 7 -27.83 -2.46 10.49
N LYS A 8 -27.80 -3.41 9.54
CA LYS A 8 -28.95 -3.62 8.67
C LYS A 8 -30.00 -4.39 9.46
N ASN A 9 -31.03 -3.69 9.93
CA ASN A 9 -32.23 -4.32 10.43
C ASN A 9 -32.92 -5.03 9.26
N GLU A 10 -33.10 -6.35 9.37
CA GLU A 10 -33.79 -7.15 8.35
C GLU A 10 -35.29 -6.80 8.29
N HIS A 11 -35.85 -6.31 9.40
CA HIS A 11 -37.24 -5.88 9.53
C HIS A 11 -37.33 -4.36 9.57
N PHE A 12 -37.31 -3.73 8.39
CA PHE A 12 -37.58 -2.30 8.25
C PHE A 12 -38.96 -2.06 7.66
N THR A 13 -39.64 -1.02 8.14
CA THR A 13 -40.89 -0.54 7.55
C THR A 13 -40.58 0.58 6.59
N LEU A 14 -40.94 0.42 5.31
CA LEU A 14 -40.95 1.51 4.33
C LEU A 14 -42.28 2.25 4.45
N ALA A 15 -42.24 3.55 4.71
CA ALA A 15 -43.40 4.42 4.74
C ALA A 15 -43.15 5.66 3.87
N GLN A 16 -44.23 6.24 3.35
CA GLN A 16 -44.16 7.48 2.58
C GLN A 16 -43.90 8.66 3.53
N GLY A 17 -42.98 9.56 3.16
CA GLY A 17 -42.73 10.79 3.90
C GLY A 17 -43.88 11.79 3.75
N GLU A 18 -44.11 12.62 4.78
CA GLU A 18 -45.12 13.68 4.75
C GLU A 18 -44.69 14.91 3.93
N HIS A 19 -43.40 15.01 3.59
CA HIS A 19 -42.85 16.15 2.87
C HIS A 19 -43.06 16.04 1.35
N GLU A 20 -43.11 17.20 0.69
CA GLU A 20 -43.10 17.27 -0.76
C GLU A 20 -41.77 16.72 -1.32
N PRO A 21 -41.82 15.81 -2.31
CA PRO A 21 -40.61 15.20 -2.86
C PRO A 21 -39.75 16.25 -3.58
N ILE A 22 -38.44 16.22 -3.30
CA ILE A 22 -37.45 17.10 -3.97
C ILE A 22 -37.23 16.71 -5.43
N ILE A 23 -37.43 15.42 -5.75
CA ILE A 23 -37.23 14.84 -7.08
C ILE A 23 -38.39 13.90 -7.41
N ASP A 24 -38.75 13.87 -8.69
CA ASP A 24 -39.77 12.94 -9.19
C ASP A 24 -39.37 11.48 -8.99
N MET A 25 -40.38 10.65 -8.71
CA MET A 25 -40.18 9.21 -8.53
C MET A 25 -39.53 8.55 -9.76
N ILE A 26 -39.89 9.00 -10.97
CA ILE A 26 -39.31 8.50 -12.23
C ILE A 26 -37.79 8.75 -12.28
N ILE A 27 -37.35 9.94 -11.84
CA ILE A 27 -35.93 10.30 -11.80
C ILE A 27 -35.21 9.48 -10.73
N TRP A 28 -35.83 9.33 -9.56
CA TRP A 28 -35.30 8.52 -8.46
C TRP A 28 -35.09 7.05 -8.85
N GLU A 29 -36.09 6.41 -9.47
CA GLU A 29 -36.01 5.02 -9.92
C GLU A 29 -34.91 4.83 -10.96
N LYS A 30 -34.78 5.76 -11.92
CA LYS A 30 -33.72 5.73 -12.91
C LYS A 30 -32.33 5.85 -12.26
N ALA A 31 -32.15 6.75 -11.30
CA ALA A 31 -30.90 6.91 -10.57
C ALA A 31 -30.55 5.66 -9.74
N LYS A 32 -31.55 5.09 -9.05
CA LYS A 32 -31.41 3.85 -8.27
C LYS A 32 -30.97 2.69 -9.15
N SER A 33 -31.61 2.49 -10.30
CA SER A 33 -31.25 1.45 -11.28
C SER A 33 -29.79 1.61 -11.78
N MET A 34 -29.38 2.83 -12.13
CA MET A 34 -28.00 3.11 -12.52
C MET A 34 -26.99 2.79 -11.42
N ASN A 35 -27.34 3.08 -10.17
CA ASN A 35 -26.48 2.80 -9.02
C ASN A 35 -26.38 1.29 -8.77
N GLU A 36 -27.48 0.55 -8.85
CA GLU A 36 -27.48 -0.92 -8.71
C GLU A 36 -26.62 -1.59 -9.78
N MET A 37 -26.72 -1.14 -11.03
CA MET A 37 -25.85 -1.62 -12.12
C MET A 37 -24.36 -1.38 -11.83
N LYS A 38 -24.01 -0.23 -11.23
CA LYS A 38 -22.61 0.14 -10.89
C LYS A 38 -22.16 -0.38 -9.52
N SER A 39 -23.07 -0.88 -8.69
CA SER A 39 -22.80 -1.27 -7.30
C SER A 39 -21.91 -2.52 -7.19
N HIS A 40 -21.81 -3.30 -8.27
CA HIS A 40 -21.02 -4.51 -8.32
C HIS A 40 -19.58 -4.19 -8.68
N LYS A 41 -18.63 -4.70 -7.89
CA LYS A 41 -17.21 -4.65 -8.26
C LYS A 41 -17.04 -5.43 -9.56
N PRO A 42 -16.50 -4.83 -10.64
CA PRO A 42 -16.28 -5.55 -11.88
C PRO A 42 -15.40 -6.77 -11.61
N THR A 43 -15.76 -7.90 -12.21
CA THR A 43 -15.00 -9.15 -12.09
C THR A 43 -13.56 -8.89 -12.52
N LYS A 44 -12.60 -9.28 -11.68
CA LYS A 44 -11.18 -9.16 -12.01
C LYS A 44 -10.86 -10.15 -13.13
N THR A 45 -10.71 -9.64 -14.35
CA THR A 45 -10.48 -10.45 -15.56
C THR A 45 -9.02 -10.86 -15.77
N PHE A 46 -8.09 -10.41 -14.93
CA PHE A 46 -6.66 -10.67 -15.08
C PHE A 46 -6.01 -11.01 -13.74
N HIS A 47 -5.30 -12.14 -13.69
CA HIS A 47 -4.65 -12.68 -12.49
C HIS A 47 -3.13 -12.54 -12.47
N GLY A 48 -2.50 -11.85 -13.45
CA GLY A 48 -1.05 -11.76 -13.50
C GLY A 48 -0.45 -10.98 -12.32
N HIS A 49 0.68 -11.50 -11.85
CA HIS A 49 1.48 -10.94 -10.76
C HIS A 49 2.50 -9.93 -11.29
N PHE A 50 3.04 -9.05 -10.43
CA PHE A 50 4.09 -8.10 -10.80
C PHE A 50 5.01 -7.87 -9.58
N PRO A 51 5.88 -8.84 -9.25
CA PRO A 51 6.66 -8.85 -8.01
C PRO A 51 7.64 -7.66 -7.91
N LEU A 52 8.06 -7.10 -9.05
CA LEU A 52 9.01 -5.99 -9.09
C LEU A 52 8.34 -4.61 -9.11
N THR A 53 7.03 -4.54 -8.81
CA THR A 53 6.29 -3.27 -8.74
C THR A 53 6.96 -2.33 -7.74
N THR A 54 7.21 -1.09 -8.17
CA THR A 54 7.95 -0.02 -7.47
C THR A 54 9.43 -0.28 -7.13
N LEU A 55 9.91 -1.53 -7.26
CA LEU A 55 11.32 -1.87 -7.13
C LEU A 55 12.10 -1.44 -8.39
N LEU A 56 11.55 -1.71 -9.58
CA LEU A 56 12.10 -1.18 -10.82
C LEU A 56 11.93 0.34 -10.88
N ARG A 57 12.97 1.03 -11.35
CA ARG A 57 13.01 2.50 -11.48
C ARG A 57 13.00 2.90 -12.95
N CYS A 58 12.22 3.92 -13.25
CA CYS A 58 12.16 4.50 -14.59
C CYS A 58 13.50 5.17 -14.93
N PRO A 59 14.14 4.85 -16.07
CA PRO A 59 15.44 5.40 -16.42
C PRO A 59 15.40 6.92 -16.71
N MET A 60 14.23 7.47 -17.03
CA MET A 60 14.11 8.91 -17.34
C MET A 60 13.78 9.79 -16.13
N CYS A 61 12.90 9.33 -15.23
CA CYS A 61 12.42 10.17 -14.13
C CYS A 61 12.72 9.61 -12.74
N GLY A 62 13.39 8.46 -12.64
CA GLY A 62 13.77 7.81 -11.38
C GLY A 62 12.61 7.27 -10.53
N HIS A 63 11.35 7.54 -10.89
CA HIS A 63 10.19 7.05 -10.15
C HIS A 63 10.00 5.53 -10.32
N GLY A 64 9.29 4.92 -9.38
CA GLY A 64 8.96 3.50 -9.44
C GLY A 64 8.14 3.13 -10.69
N MET A 65 8.32 1.91 -11.18
CA MET A 65 7.54 1.34 -12.27
C MET A 65 6.41 0.46 -11.73
N ILE A 66 5.32 0.33 -12.47
CA ILE A 66 4.11 -0.42 -12.11
C ILE A 66 3.73 -1.41 -13.22
N GLY A 67 3.01 -2.47 -12.86
CA GLY A 67 2.52 -3.45 -13.83
C GLY A 67 1.56 -2.84 -14.87
N HIS A 68 1.77 -3.21 -16.11
CA HIS A 68 0.95 -2.88 -17.28
C HIS A 68 0.70 -4.13 -18.11
N ARG A 69 -0.41 -4.14 -18.85
CA ARG A 69 -0.74 -5.26 -19.73
C ARG A 69 -1.45 -4.77 -20.98
N THR A 70 -1.21 -5.45 -22.09
CA THR A 70 -1.94 -5.29 -23.34
C THR A 70 -2.45 -6.66 -23.78
N LYS A 71 -3.47 -6.70 -24.64
CA LYS A 71 -3.91 -7.94 -25.28
C LYS A 71 -3.24 -8.06 -26.65
N ASN A 72 -2.72 -9.23 -26.99
CA ASN A 72 -2.27 -9.53 -28.34
C ASN A 72 -3.47 -9.79 -29.27
N SER A 73 -3.20 -9.98 -30.56
CA SER A 73 -4.21 -10.31 -31.58
C SER A 73 -4.94 -11.63 -31.32
N ILE A 74 -4.32 -12.55 -30.58
CA ILE A 74 -4.86 -13.88 -30.22
C ILE A 74 -5.72 -13.80 -28.93
N GLY A 75 -5.70 -12.66 -28.23
CA GLY A 75 -6.47 -12.41 -27.01
C GLY A 75 -5.73 -12.67 -25.69
N GLU A 76 -4.48 -13.10 -25.75
CA GLU A 76 -3.62 -13.33 -24.59
C GLU A 76 -3.04 -12.01 -24.04
N TYR A 77 -2.78 -11.97 -22.74
CA TYR A 77 -2.23 -10.77 -22.10
C TYR A 77 -0.70 -10.78 -22.13
N ILE A 78 -0.11 -9.75 -22.75
CA ILE A 78 1.33 -9.46 -22.65
C ILE A 78 1.56 -8.54 -21.45
N ARG A 79 2.56 -8.87 -20.62
CA ARG A 79 2.87 -8.18 -19.36
C ARG A 79 4.09 -7.27 -19.50
N TYR A 80 3.99 -6.08 -18.92
CA TYR A 80 5.04 -5.07 -18.93
C TYR A 80 5.17 -4.40 -17.56
N TYR A 81 6.33 -3.83 -17.29
CA TYR A 81 6.47 -2.73 -16.34
C TYR A 81 6.45 -1.40 -17.09
N GLN A 82 5.73 -0.41 -16.56
CA GLN A 82 5.67 0.94 -17.11
C GLN A 82 5.96 2.00 -16.04
N CYS A 83 6.40 3.18 -16.46
CA CYS A 83 6.60 4.31 -15.55
C CYS A 83 5.30 4.70 -14.81
N ALA A 84 5.34 4.77 -13.48
CA ALA A 84 4.17 5.20 -12.68
C ALA A 84 3.81 6.67 -12.95
N THR A 85 4.80 7.54 -13.14
CA THR A 85 4.59 8.96 -13.41
C THR A 85 3.87 9.17 -14.74
N LEU A 86 4.22 8.41 -15.78
CA LEU A 86 3.43 8.43 -17.02
C LEU A 86 1.98 8.03 -16.74
N ARG A 87 1.76 6.92 -16.04
CA ARG A 87 0.39 6.40 -15.81
C ARG A 87 -0.50 7.41 -15.08
N LEU A 88 0.08 8.15 -14.15
CA LEU A 88 -0.65 9.08 -13.30
C LEU A 88 -0.78 10.47 -13.92
N LYS A 89 0.28 10.98 -14.58
CA LYS A 89 0.37 12.38 -15.05
C LYS A 89 0.39 12.53 -16.58
N GLY A 90 0.43 11.43 -17.32
CA GLY A 90 0.43 11.43 -18.79
C GLY A 90 1.81 11.64 -19.42
N SER A 91 1.83 11.57 -20.76
CA SER A 91 3.04 11.59 -21.60
C SER A 91 3.76 12.93 -21.63
N ALA A 92 3.09 14.01 -21.22
CA ALA A 92 3.70 15.33 -21.09
C ALA A 92 4.80 15.35 -20.02
N VAL A 93 4.72 14.49 -18.99
CA VAL A 93 5.66 14.48 -17.86
C VAL A 93 6.76 13.43 -18.03
N CYS A 94 6.43 12.25 -18.56
CA CYS A 94 7.39 11.17 -18.77
C CYS A 94 6.95 10.26 -19.92
N LYS A 95 7.86 9.44 -20.45
CA LYS A 95 7.56 8.44 -21.49
C LYS A 95 7.16 7.10 -20.89
N THR A 96 6.62 6.21 -21.73
CA THR A 96 6.13 4.89 -21.33
C THR A 96 7.21 4.01 -20.71
N ASN A 97 8.41 4.00 -21.31
CA ASN A 97 9.54 3.20 -20.85
C ASN A 97 9.11 1.78 -20.51
N LEU A 98 8.40 1.13 -21.44
CA LEU A 98 7.88 -0.22 -21.25
C LEU A 98 9.05 -1.21 -21.22
N VAL A 99 9.02 -2.10 -20.24
CA VAL A 99 9.94 -3.21 -20.12
C VAL A 99 9.13 -4.50 -20.05
N MET A 100 9.51 -5.53 -20.80
CA MET A 100 8.86 -6.83 -20.73
C MET A 100 8.96 -7.39 -19.31
N ALA A 101 7.81 -7.74 -18.73
CA ALA A 101 7.77 -8.18 -17.34
C ALA A 101 8.52 -9.49 -17.15
N ASP A 102 8.29 -10.46 -18.05
CA ASP A 102 8.86 -11.80 -17.93
C ASP A 102 10.40 -11.77 -18.07
N GLU A 103 10.93 -10.96 -19.00
CA GLU A 103 12.38 -10.78 -19.16
C GLU A 103 13.02 -10.07 -17.96
N ALA A 104 12.41 -9.00 -17.46
CA ALA A 104 12.92 -8.27 -16.31
C ALA A 104 12.89 -9.12 -15.04
N GLU A 105 11.82 -9.89 -14.83
CA GLU A 105 11.68 -10.82 -13.72
C GLU A 105 12.72 -11.92 -13.80
N ALA A 106 12.88 -12.57 -14.96
CA ALA A 106 13.89 -13.61 -15.15
C ALA A 106 15.32 -13.08 -14.91
N PHE A 107 15.63 -11.88 -15.39
CA PHE A 107 16.94 -11.26 -15.16
C PHE A 107 17.20 -10.99 -13.68
N VAL A 108 16.23 -10.41 -12.96
CA VAL A 108 16.38 -10.09 -11.54
C VAL A 108 16.49 -11.37 -10.71
N PHE A 109 15.64 -12.37 -10.95
CA PHE A 109 15.68 -13.63 -10.21
C PHE A 109 16.99 -14.38 -10.44
N LYS A 110 17.45 -14.48 -11.68
CA LYS A 110 18.76 -15.06 -11.99
C LYS A 110 19.90 -14.34 -11.26
N ARG A 111 19.85 -13.01 -11.17
CA ARG A 111 20.87 -12.22 -10.47
C ARG A 111 20.85 -12.44 -8.96
N ILE A 112 19.66 -12.63 -8.38
CA ILE A 112 19.47 -12.93 -6.96
C ILE A 112 20.01 -14.34 -6.64
N GLU A 113 19.71 -15.34 -7.47
CA GLU A 113 20.20 -16.72 -7.32
C GLU A 113 21.74 -16.81 -7.39
N GLN A 114 22.37 -16.00 -8.23
CA GLN A 114 23.84 -15.97 -8.35
C GLN A 114 24.55 -15.44 -7.11
N LYS A 115 23.86 -14.71 -6.22
CA LYS A 115 24.45 -14.28 -4.96
C LYS A 115 24.41 -15.45 -3.98
N LYS A 116 25.54 -16.13 -3.77
CA LYS A 116 25.66 -17.32 -2.91
C LYS A 116 25.36 -17.04 -1.43
N ASP A 117 25.46 -15.78 -0.99
CA ASP A 117 25.28 -15.37 0.41
C ASP A 117 23.95 -14.65 0.67
N THR A 118 22.99 -14.63 -0.26
CA THR A 118 21.69 -13.95 -0.02
C THR A 118 20.93 -14.52 1.16
N ALA A 119 21.00 -15.83 1.39
CA ALA A 119 20.37 -16.45 2.56
C ALA A 119 21.00 -15.95 3.87
N TYR A 120 22.32 -15.76 3.91
CA TYR A 120 23.02 -15.22 5.07
C TYR A 120 22.72 -13.74 5.29
N GLU A 121 22.75 -12.92 4.23
CA GLU A 121 22.45 -11.48 4.31
C GLU A 121 20.97 -11.19 4.64
N LEU A 122 20.03 -12.02 4.18
CA LEU A 122 18.61 -11.89 4.52
C LEU A 122 18.32 -12.37 5.95
N ASN A 123 19.04 -13.38 6.44
CA ASN A 123 18.92 -13.88 7.81
C ASN A 123 19.82 -13.13 8.80
N ARG A 124 20.59 -12.15 8.33
CA ARG A 124 21.39 -11.32 9.22
C ARG A 124 20.44 -10.53 10.12
N PRO A 125 20.58 -10.62 11.45
CA PRO A 125 19.75 -9.84 12.35
C PRO A 125 19.98 -8.34 12.06
N THR A 126 18.88 -7.64 11.75
CA THR A 126 18.91 -6.19 11.42
C THR A 126 19.11 -5.35 12.68
N ILE A 127 18.69 -5.89 13.82
CA ILE A 127 18.95 -5.34 15.15
C ILE A 127 20.21 -6.04 15.65
N LYS A 128 21.25 -5.28 16.03
CA LYS A 128 22.35 -5.87 16.80
C LYS A 128 21.73 -6.44 18.06
N GLU A 129 21.87 -7.73 18.34
CA GLU A 129 21.50 -8.28 19.63
C GLU A 129 22.28 -7.50 20.70
N ILE A 130 21.57 -6.63 21.43
CA ILE A 130 22.11 -5.91 22.57
C ILE A 130 22.04 -6.90 23.73
N SER A 131 23.14 -7.07 24.47
CA SER A 131 23.13 -8.00 25.60
C SER A 131 22.13 -7.52 26.66
N PHE A 132 21.55 -8.46 27.39
CA PHE A 132 20.65 -8.14 28.50
C PHE A 132 21.33 -7.21 29.52
N GLU A 133 22.62 -7.42 29.79
CA GLU A 133 23.44 -6.55 30.64
C GLU A 133 23.49 -5.10 30.15
N GLN A 134 23.60 -4.88 28.83
CA GLN A 134 23.62 -3.52 28.28
C GLN A 134 22.27 -2.83 28.44
N VAL A 135 21.17 -3.55 28.21
CA VAL A 135 19.81 -3.01 28.43
C VAL A 135 19.59 -2.71 29.91
N HIS A 136 19.99 -3.64 30.79
CA HIS A 136 19.87 -3.47 32.23
C HIS A 136 20.68 -2.29 32.74
N GLN A 137 21.92 -2.11 32.26
CA GLN A 137 22.76 -0.99 32.64
C GLN A 137 22.15 0.35 32.21
N VAL A 138 21.66 0.45 30.97
CA VAL A 138 20.99 1.67 30.50
C VAL A 138 19.76 1.98 31.35
N LEU A 139 18.92 0.98 31.65
CA LEU A 139 17.75 1.18 32.51
C LEU A 139 18.11 1.59 33.95
N ALA A 140 19.18 1.01 34.51
CA ALA A 140 19.71 1.36 35.83
C ALA A 140 20.26 2.80 35.86
N ASP A 141 21.03 3.19 34.85
CA ASP A 141 21.55 4.54 34.67
C ASP A 141 20.40 5.54 34.54
N PHE A 142 19.38 5.20 33.73
CA PHE A 142 18.16 6.00 33.61
C PHE A 142 17.46 6.16 34.97
N SER A 143 17.27 5.09 35.74
CA SER A 143 16.63 5.15 37.06
C SER A 143 17.35 6.12 38.01
N THR A 144 18.68 6.15 37.95
CA THR A 144 19.54 7.02 38.77
C THR A 144 19.45 8.48 38.35
N VAL A 145 19.24 8.74 37.06
CA VAL A 145 19.04 10.10 36.54
C VAL A 145 17.64 10.61 36.85
N ILE A 146 16.62 9.76 36.73
CA ILE A 146 15.21 10.12 36.96
C ILE A 146 14.96 10.56 38.40
N THR A 147 15.61 9.92 39.38
CA THR A 147 15.51 10.32 40.80
C THR A 147 16.11 11.71 41.08
N LYS A 148 16.97 12.23 40.20
CA LYS A 148 17.56 13.57 40.29
C LYS A 148 16.76 14.64 39.55
N VAL A 149 15.74 14.25 38.78
CA VAL A 149 14.89 15.17 38.00
C VAL A 149 13.54 15.33 38.70
N GLU A 150 13.13 16.58 38.94
CA GLU A 150 11.80 16.88 39.50
C GLU A 150 10.68 16.20 38.68
N PRO A 151 9.67 15.58 39.33
CA PRO A 151 8.62 14.80 38.66
C PRO A 151 7.92 15.53 37.52
N VAL A 152 7.73 16.85 37.67
CA VAL A 152 7.05 17.72 36.69
C VAL A 152 7.82 17.83 35.37
N LYS A 153 9.16 17.69 35.41
CA LYS A 153 10.04 17.86 34.24
C LYS A 153 10.37 16.54 33.54
N GLN A 154 10.12 15.41 34.20
CA GLN A 154 10.43 14.08 33.67
C GLN A 154 9.71 13.82 32.33
N ARG A 155 8.40 14.10 32.24
CA ARG A 155 7.58 13.87 31.03
C ARG A 155 8.10 14.64 29.81
N THR A 156 8.49 15.90 30.00
CA THR A 156 9.03 16.76 28.93
C THR A 156 10.39 16.25 28.47
N TYR A 157 11.23 15.81 29.40
CA TYR A 157 12.56 15.27 29.12
C TYR A 157 12.53 13.95 28.34
N TYR A 158 11.64 13.01 28.70
CA TYR A 158 11.44 11.77 27.94
C TYR A 158 10.98 12.02 26.50
N THR A 159 10.08 12.99 26.31
CA THR A 159 9.57 13.33 24.99
C THR A 159 10.67 13.91 24.10
N GLN A 160 11.60 14.70 24.68
CA GLN A 160 12.77 15.24 23.98
C GLN A 160 13.81 14.17 23.63
N LEU A 161 14.03 13.18 24.50
CA LEU A 161 14.95 12.06 24.24
C LEU A 161 14.44 11.13 23.14
N LEU A 162 13.15 10.82 23.11
CA LEU A 162 12.55 9.93 22.10
C LEU A 162 12.40 10.59 20.72
N THR A 163 12.33 11.93 20.66
CA THR A 163 12.25 12.69 19.40
C THR A 163 13.61 13.10 18.84
N ARG A 164 14.68 13.06 19.65
CA ARG A 164 16.07 13.15 19.21
C ARG A 164 16.69 11.75 19.10
N SER A 165 16.25 10.98 18.13
CA SER A 165 17.11 9.94 17.56
C SER A 165 17.66 10.47 16.22
N PRO A 166 18.95 10.28 15.91
CA PRO A 166 19.50 10.62 14.59
C PRO A 166 18.79 9.89 13.45
#